data_AF-A0A6V7HR58-F1
#
_entry.id   AF-A0A6V7HR58-F1
#
_cell.length_a   1.000
_cell.length_b   1.000
_cell.length_c   1.000
_cell.angle_alpha   90.00
_cell.angle_beta   90.00
_cell.angle_gamma   90.00
#
_symmetry.space_group_name_H-M   'P 1'
#
loop_
_entity.id
_entity.type
_entity.pdbx_description
1 polymer ?
#
loop_
_entity_poly.entity_id
_entity_poly.type
_entity_poly.pdbx_seq_one_letter_code
_entity_poly.pdbx_strand_id
1 'polypeptide(L)'
;LKKEGASEVMIKRVRHVVNEILRTQAAVEALQSGDYVKVGALMNESHDSLRDDYEVSSPELDTLVNTARKVAGVLGTRLTGAGFGGCTITLLKESCVDEVINRIKEA
;
A
#
# COMPACT_ATOMS: atom_id res chain seq x y z
N LEU A 1 1.11 -7.25 24.98
CA LEU A 1 1.98 -8.03 24.06
C LEU A 1 3.39 -8.22 24.60
N LYS A 2 4.27 -7.20 24.72
CA LYS A 2 5.62 -7.39 25.32
C LYS A 2 5.58 -7.94 26.74
N LYS A 3 4.69 -7.39 27.58
CA LYS A 3 4.45 -7.86 28.96
C LYS A 3 3.86 -9.28 29.04
N GLU A 4 3.31 -9.78 27.92
CA GLU A 4 2.73 -11.12 27.77
C GLU A 4 3.72 -12.10 27.10
N GLY A 5 4.99 -11.73 26.96
CA GLY A 5 6.03 -12.58 26.35
C GLY A 5 6.04 -12.64 24.81
N ALA A 6 5.26 -11.79 24.12
CA ALA A 6 5.26 -11.76 22.65
C ALA A 6 6.59 -11.23 22.09
N SER A 7 7.12 -11.91 21.06
CA SER A 7 8.33 -11.48 20.36
C SER A 7 8.10 -10.19 19.56
N GLU A 8 9.18 -9.50 19.19
CA GLU A 8 9.09 -8.28 18.36
C GLU A 8 8.45 -8.58 17.00
N VAL A 9 8.75 -9.74 16.40
CA VAL A 9 8.13 -10.20 15.15
C VAL A 9 6.62 -10.34 15.32
N MET A 10 6.15 -11.01 16.38
CA MET A 10 4.71 -11.16 16.64
C MET A 10 4.03 -9.79 16.80
N ILE A 11 4.68 -8.86 17.49
CA ILE A 11 4.14 -7.51 17.70
C ILE A 11 3.98 -6.77 16.38
N LYS A 12 4.98 -6.84 15.49
CA LYS A 12 4.90 -6.26 14.15
C LYS A 12 3.74 -6.85 13.34
N ARG A 13 3.62 -8.19 13.30
CA ARG A 13 2.53 -8.85 12.55
C ARG A 13 1.14 -8.47 13.08
N VAL A 14 0.96 -8.44 14.40
CA VAL A 14 -0.30 -8.01 15.01
C VAL A 14 -0.58 -6.53 14.74
N ARG A 15 0.44 -5.67 14.81
CA ARG A 15 0.30 -4.24 14.50
C ARG A 15 -0.19 -4.04 13.07
N HIS A 16 0.40 -4.74 12.09
CA HIS A 16 -0.07 -4.70 10.71
C HIS A 16 -1.55 -5.07 10.63
N VAL A 17 -1.93 -6.26 11.13
CA VAL A 17 -3.29 -6.79 11.00
C VAL A 17 -4.33 -5.86 11.62
N VAL A 18 -4.11 -5.41 12.86
CA VAL A 18 -5.04 -4.50 13.56
C VAL A 18 -5.18 -3.18 12.81
N ASN A 19 -4.05 -2.57 12.40
CA ASN A 19 -4.09 -1.30 11.70
C ASN A 19 -4.66 -1.44 10.27
N GLU A 20 -4.45 -2.56 9.59
CA GLU A 20 -4.99 -2.81 8.25
C GLU A 20 -6.52 -2.99 8.28
N ILE A 21 -7.07 -3.61 9.33
CA ILE A 21 -8.53 -3.66 9.55
C ILE A 21 -9.08 -2.25 9.71
N LEU A 22 -8.48 -1.42 10.57
CA LEU A 22 -8.90 -0.03 10.77
C LEU A 22 -8.76 0.81 9.50
N ARG A 23 -7.65 0.67 8.76
CA ARG A 23 -7.44 1.35 7.47
C ARG A 23 -8.49 0.93 6.44
N THR A 24 -8.86 -0.34 6.42
CA THR A 24 -9.89 -0.85 5.50
C THR A 24 -11.24 -0.20 5.80
N GLN A 25 -11.62 -0.10 7.08
CA GLN A 25 -12.84 0.60 7.50
C GLN A 25 -12.83 2.07 7.06
N ALA A 26 -11.71 2.77 7.31
CA ALA A 26 -11.53 4.16 6.92
C ALA A 26 -11.54 4.36 5.39
N ALA A 27 -11.03 3.38 4.63
CA ALA A 27 -11.04 3.41 3.17
C ALA A 27 -12.46 3.24 2.61
N VAL A 28 -13.28 2.40 3.24
CA VAL A 28 -14.72 2.26 2.89
C VAL A 28 -15.44 3.59 3.10
N GLU A 29 -15.26 4.23 4.25
CA GLU A 29 -15.86 5.55 4.53
C GLU A 29 -15.42 6.60 3.51
N ALA A 30 -14.11 6.66 3.20
CA ALA A 30 -13.56 7.60 2.22
C ALA A 30 -14.08 7.34 0.80
N LEU A 31 -14.22 6.07 0.40
CA LEU A 31 -14.82 5.69 -0.88
C LEU A 31 -16.28 6.15 -0.96
N GLN A 32 -17.07 5.93 0.10
CA GLN A 32 -18.47 6.32 0.14
C GLN A 32 -18.66 7.85 0.06
N SER A 33 -17.72 8.62 0.61
CA SER A 33 -17.75 10.09 0.53
C SER A 33 -17.10 10.66 -0.74
N GLY A 34 -16.57 9.81 -1.63
CA GLY A 34 -15.83 10.25 -2.83
C GLY A 34 -14.47 10.89 -2.56
N ASP A 35 -13.89 10.68 -1.36
CA ASP A 35 -12.57 11.19 -0.98
C ASP A 35 -11.45 10.26 -1.48
N TYR A 36 -11.26 10.26 -2.79
CA TYR A 36 -10.24 9.41 -3.44
C TYR A 36 -8.81 9.76 -3.04
N VAL A 37 -8.55 10.99 -2.58
CA VAL A 37 -7.24 11.40 -2.06
C VAL A 37 -6.94 10.65 -0.77
N LYS A 38 -7.91 10.59 0.16
CA LYS A 38 -7.78 9.81 1.39
C LYS A 38 -7.68 8.31 1.12
N VAL A 39 -8.44 7.77 0.16
CA VAL A 39 -8.31 6.36 -0.26
C VAL A 39 -6.88 6.07 -0.73
N GLY A 40 -6.33 6.93 -1.59
CA GLY A 40 -4.96 6.80 -2.07
C GLY A 40 -3.92 6.85 -0.95
N ALA A 41 -4.08 7.78 0.02
CA ALA A 41 -3.22 7.85 1.19
C ALA A 41 -3.26 6.55 2.03
N LEU A 42 -4.46 6.02 2.28
CA LEU A 42 -4.64 4.76 3.01
C LEU A 42 -4.04 3.55 2.27
N MET A 43 -4.08 3.53 0.93
CA MET A 43 -3.38 2.51 0.14
C MET A 43 -1.87 2.60 0.34
N ASN A 44 -1.30 3.81 0.38
CA ASN A 44 0.13 3.98 0.58
C ASN A 44 0.57 3.51 1.98
N GLU A 45 -0.18 3.89 3.02
CA GLU A 45 0.06 3.44 4.40
C GLU A 45 -0.07 1.92 4.55
N SER A 46 -1.02 1.32 3.84
CA SER A 46 -1.19 -0.13 3.77
C SER A 46 0.05 -0.81 3.18
N HIS A 47 0.59 -0.31 2.07
CA HIS A 47 1.81 -0.86 1.48
C HIS A 47 3.02 -0.73 2.42
N ASP A 48 3.21 0.44 3.04
CA ASP A 48 4.33 0.66 3.95
C ASP A 48 4.22 -0.29 5.17
N SER A 49 3.01 -0.51 5.68
CA SER A 49 2.76 -1.51 6.73
C SER A 49 3.01 -2.95 6.26
N LEU A 50 2.63 -3.31 5.03
CA LEU A 50 2.92 -4.63 4.46
C LEU A 50 4.42 -4.86 4.26
N ARG A 51 5.18 -3.82 3.92
CA ARG A 51 6.64 -3.86 3.78
C ARG A 51 7.34 -3.96 5.14
N ASP A 52 6.99 -3.11 6.09
CA ASP A 52 7.80 -2.89 7.30
C ASP A 52 7.32 -3.71 8.52
N ASP A 53 6.00 -3.85 8.68
CA ASP A 53 5.38 -4.57 9.80
C ASP A 53 4.97 -6.00 9.42
N TYR A 54 4.50 -6.24 8.19
CA TYR A 54 4.14 -7.60 7.74
C TYR A 54 5.28 -8.33 7.02
N GLU A 55 6.22 -7.57 6.43
CA GLU A 55 7.41 -8.06 5.73
C GLU A 55 7.06 -9.06 4.61
N VAL A 56 6.02 -8.73 3.84
CA VAL A 56 5.57 -9.53 2.67
C VAL A 56 5.78 -8.80 1.34
N SER A 57 6.44 -7.65 1.31
CA SER A 57 6.80 -7.00 0.04
C SER A 57 8.01 -7.68 -0.60
N SER A 58 8.47 -7.13 -1.73
CA SER A 58 9.72 -7.52 -2.38
C SER A 58 10.36 -6.29 -3.04
N PRO A 59 11.66 -6.33 -3.37
CA PRO A 59 12.33 -5.23 -4.07
C PRO A 59 11.62 -4.83 -5.37
N GLU A 60 11.07 -5.79 -6.10
CA GLU A 60 10.30 -5.57 -7.33
C GLU A 60 9.00 -4.81 -7.04
N LEU A 61 8.22 -5.26 -6.06
CA LEU A 61 6.97 -4.59 -5.66
C LEU A 61 7.22 -3.17 -5.14
N ASP A 62 8.26 -2.99 -4.31
CA ASP A 62 8.64 -1.70 -3.76
C ASP A 62 9.10 -0.75 -4.88
N THR A 63 9.79 -1.26 -5.90
CA THR A 63 10.18 -0.47 -7.08
C THR A 63 8.96 0.01 -7.86
N LEU A 64 8.00 -0.88 -8.13
CA LEU A 64 6.75 -0.52 -8.81
C LEU A 64 5.97 0.56 -8.04
N VAL A 65 5.82 0.39 -6.72
CA VAL A 65 5.13 1.35 -5.85
C VAL A 65 5.86 2.69 -5.82
N ASN A 66 7.17 2.70 -5.58
CA ASN A 66 7.94 3.93 -5.48
C ASN A 66 7.99 4.69 -6.81
N THR A 67 8.01 3.99 -7.94
CA THR A 67 7.96 4.60 -9.28
C THR A 67 6.60 5.23 -9.54
N ALA A 68 5.51 4.52 -9.27
CA ALA A 68 4.15 5.05 -9.45
C ALA A 68 3.86 6.27 -8.54
N ARG A 69 4.29 6.24 -7.27
CA ARG A 69 4.12 7.37 -6.32
C ARG A 69 4.73 8.70 -6.82
N LYS A 70 5.70 8.66 -7.73
CA LYS A 70 6.38 9.85 -8.27
C LYS A 70 5.65 10.50 -9.44
N VAL A 71 4.57 9.91 -9.95
CA VAL A 71 3.81 10.44 -11.09
C VAL A 71 2.68 11.32 -10.60
N ALA A 72 2.60 12.54 -11.14
CA ALA A 72 1.51 13.45 -10.81
C ALA A 72 0.15 12.86 -11.22
N GLY A 73 -0.84 12.93 -10.33
CA GLY A 73 -2.16 12.35 -10.56
C GLY A 73 -2.31 10.91 -10.04
N VAL A 74 -1.23 10.25 -9.61
CA VAL A 74 -1.32 9.03 -8.79
C VAL A 74 -1.73 9.44 -7.37
N LEU A 75 -2.80 8.83 -6.86
CA LEU A 75 -3.33 9.08 -5.53
C LEU A 75 -2.76 8.08 -4.51
N GLY A 76 -2.60 6.82 -4.92
CA GLY A 76 -2.04 5.79 -4.06
C GLY A 76 -1.72 4.50 -4.80
N THR A 77 -0.80 3.72 -4.26
CA THR A 77 -0.40 2.44 -4.83
C THR A 77 0.08 1.49 -3.74
N ARG A 78 -0.20 0.21 -3.93
CA ARG A 78 0.20 -0.86 -3.01
C ARG A 78 0.36 -2.17 -3.72
N LEU A 79 1.14 -3.09 -3.14
CA LEU A 79 1.03 -4.50 -3.47
C LEU A 79 -0.39 -5.02 -3.21
N THR A 80 -0.80 -6.01 -3.99
CA THR A 80 -2.09 -6.70 -3.83
C THR A 80 -1.89 -8.22 -3.90
N GLY A 81 -2.70 -8.96 -3.15
CA GLY A 81 -2.52 -10.40 -2.95
C GLY A 81 -1.54 -10.73 -1.84
N ALA A 82 -0.88 -11.89 -1.95
CA ALA A 82 -0.06 -12.44 -0.87
C ALA A 82 1.27 -11.70 -0.64
N GLY A 83 1.79 -11.00 -1.65
CA GLY A 83 3.13 -10.42 -1.63
C GLY A 83 4.22 -11.39 -2.11
N PHE A 84 5.48 -11.06 -1.81
CA PHE A 84 6.70 -11.74 -2.29
C PHE A 84 6.82 -11.76 -3.83
N GLY A 85 6.27 -10.74 -4.48
CA GLY A 85 6.11 -10.64 -5.93
C GLY A 85 4.64 -10.49 -6.34
N GLY A 86 4.35 -10.72 -7.63
CA GLY A 86 3.00 -10.59 -8.17
C GLY A 86 2.70 -9.17 -8.65
N CYS A 87 1.61 -8.58 -8.17
CA CYS A 87 1.07 -7.34 -8.72
C CYS A 87 0.99 -6.21 -7.69
N THR A 88 1.02 -4.99 -8.20
CA THR A 88 0.57 -3.79 -7.49
C THR A 88 -0.77 -3.31 -8.06
N ILE A 89 -1.52 -2.57 -7.25
CA ILE A 89 -2.72 -1.85 -7.66
C ILE A 89 -2.53 -0.36 -7.37
N THR A 90 -2.82 0.47 -8.36
CA THR A 90 -2.60 1.92 -8.32
C THR A 90 -3.92 2.64 -8.58
N LEU A 91 -4.28 3.57 -7.70
CA LEU A 91 -5.37 4.52 -7.88
C LEU A 91 -4.79 5.81 -8.45
N LEU A 92 -5.24 6.21 -9.63
CA LEU A 92 -4.74 7.38 -10.35
C LEU A 92 -5.82 8.05 -11.19
N LYS A 93 -5.56 9.28 -11.63
CA LYS A 93 -6.37 9.98 -12.63
C LYS A 93 -6.13 9.34 -14.01
N GLU A 94 -7.19 9.14 -14.78
CA GLU A 94 -7.11 8.55 -16.13
C GLU A 94 -6.06 9.24 -17.03
N SER A 95 -5.93 10.56 -16.91
CA SER A 95 -4.99 11.37 -17.69
C SER A 95 -3.51 11.00 -17.52
N CYS A 96 -3.11 10.28 -16.47
CA CYS A 96 -1.71 9.90 -16.24
C CYS A 96 -1.45 8.38 -16.38
N VAL A 97 -2.40 7.60 -16.90
CA VAL A 97 -2.23 6.15 -17.11
C VAL A 97 -0.99 5.84 -17.96
N ASP A 98 -0.85 6.49 -19.12
CA ASP A 98 0.27 6.23 -20.04
C ASP A 98 1.62 6.63 -19.44
N GLU A 99 1.68 7.75 -18.70
CA GLU A 99 2.89 8.19 -18.02
C GLU A 99 3.33 7.16 -16.95
N VAL A 100 2.37 6.67 -16.15
CA VAL A 100 2.65 5.63 -15.14
C VAL A 100 3.17 4.35 -15.81
N ILE A 101 2.52 3.89 -16.88
CA ILE A 101 2.94 2.68 -17.61
C ILE A 101 4.37 2.84 -18.15
N ASN A 102 4.69 4.00 -18.75
CA ASN A 102 6.01 4.24 -19.31
C ASN A 102 7.08 4.29 -18.22
N ARG A 103 6.86 5.03 -17.12
CA ARG A 103 7.82 5.09 -16.02
C ARG A 103 8.06 3.74 -15.36
N ILE A 104 7.02 2.91 -15.21
CA ILE A 104 7.15 1.56 -14.65
C ILE A 104 7.99 0.66 -15.55
N LYS A 105 7.86 0.74 -16.87
CA LYS A 105 8.64 -0.08 -17.82
C LYS A 105 10.12 0.28 -17.85
N GLU A 106 10.47 1.51 -17.47
CA GLU A 106 11.83 2.04 -17.47
C GLU A 106 12.56 1.89 -16.13
N ALA A 107 11.85 1.52 -15.07
CA ALA A 107 12.38 1.37 -13.71
C ALA A 107 13.05 0.01 -13.49
#